data_AF-R6B3V3-F1
#
_entry.id   AF-R6B3V3-F1
#
_cell.length_a   1.000
_cell.length_b   1.000
_cell.length_c   1.000
_cell.angle_alpha   90.00
_cell.angle_beta   90.00
_cell.angle_gamma   90.00
#
_symmetry.space_group_name_H-M   'P 1'
#
loop_
_entity.id
_entity.type
_entity.pdbx_description
1 polymer ?
#
loop_
_entity_poly.entity_id
_entity_poly.type
_entity_poly.pdbx_seq_one_letter_code
_entity_poly.pdbx_strand_id
1 'polypeptide(L)'
;MTNDTPTPTSKPAKKKLLHIEFLRFLCIWLVMFTHSATEGFSIFIHRPESLFYPFYLAVPFWVKTAVPIFFMISGALLLGREEPISTIFKKRIWRFLQVIFVFSLINYVWFYHNLPLTIPGHIAKFFTMLYSSQMATAYYFLYIYIGFLLMLPIWRKLVKAMTEDLYLYLIGLNLFFVGCVPVISFLIFKGSAEMNYFVNPLLAISEPSFYFLMGYWIEHVLPDTWLTKRNLARLGLIAIIGTAIAGFMTYYHGVCAGGMTEAISERFYDSFLFLNTAFVFCLTRWYFMTHHISDAWSRRLVFLGGISFGVMLFEEITRNLTHIILSRVLLVYLYRFPFFDAVIWITLAYALGVVLTWGIKKIPYFKKLI
;
A
#
# COMPACT_ATOMS: atom_id res chain seq x y z
N MET A 1 61.61 0.74 5.81
CA MET A 1 60.66 0.24 4.80
C MET A 1 59.74 -0.76 5.46
N THR A 2 58.59 -0.30 5.95
CA THR A 2 57.51 -1.16 6.46
C THR A 2 56.26 -0.71 5.72
N ASN A 3 55.85 -1.54 4.76
CA ASN A 3 54.67 -1.33 3.93
C ASN A 3 53.41 -1.63 4.77
N ASP A 4 52.82 -0.59 5.34
CA ASP A 4 51.46 -0.68 5.88
C ASP A 4 50.48 -0.70 4.71
N THR A 5 50.00 -1.90 4.42
CA THR A 5 48.89 -2.14 3.49
C THR A 5 47.60 -1.63 4.13
N PRO A 6 46.81 -0.77 3.48
CA PRO A 6 45.53 -0.35 4.05
C PRO A 6 44.56 -1.54 4.04
N THR A 7 44.15 -1.98 5.23
CA THR A 7 43.01 -2.89 5.42
C THR A 7 41.77 -2.33 4.70
N PRO A 8 40.96 -3.18 4.02
CA PRO A 8 39.82 -2.73 3.25
C PRO A 8 38.77 -2.15 4.21
N THR A 9 38.62 -0.82 4.16
CA THR A 9 37.56 -0.08 4.84
C THR A 9 36.21 -0.73 4.56
N SER A 10 35.57 -1.22 5.62
CA SER A 10 34.18 -1.67 5.59
C SER A 10 33.32 -0.63 4.89
N LYS A 11 32.64 -1.01 3.80
CA LYS A 11 31.67 -0.14 3.13
C LYS A 11 30.73 0.45 4.18
N PRO A 12 30.57 1.78 4.28
CA PRO A 12 29.65 2.36 5.24
C PRO A 12 28.26 1.78 5.00
N ALA A 13 27.67 1.20 6.04
CA ALA A 13 26.32 0.68 5.98
C ALA A 13 25.40 1.82 5.52
N LYS A 14 24.71 1.64 4.39
CA LYS A 14 23.76 2.65 3.88
C LYS A 14 22.78 3.01 5.00
N LYS A 15 22.84 4.24 5.50
CA LYS A 15 21.91 4.76 6.51
C LYS A 15 20.51 4.68 5.91
N LYS A 16 19.66 3.81 6.47
CA LYS A 16 18.28 3.68 6.03
C LYS A 16 17.51 4.97 6.34
N LEU A 17 16.65 5.37 5.42
CA LEU A 17 15.76 6.51 5.58
C LEU A 17 14.62 6.13 6.53
N LEU A 18 14.56 6.75 7.71
CA LEU A 18 13.62 6.35 8.77
C LEU A 18 12.16 6.58 8.38
N HIS A 19 11.85 7.66 7.67
CA HIS A 19 10.51 7.92 7.16
C HIS A 19 10.04 6.81 6.21
N ILE A 20 10.91 6.30 5.35
CA ILE A 20 10.61 5.19 4.44
C ILE A 20 10.36 3.89 5.22
N GLU A 21 11.19 3.58 6.23
CA GLU A 21 10.97 2.37 7.05
C GLU A 21 9.67 2.45 7.85
N PHE A 22 9.31 3.63 8.38
CA PHE A 22 8.01 3.88 9.01
C PHE A 22 6.85 3.71 8.01
N LEU A 23 6.94 4.33 6.83
CA LEU A 23 5.90 4.21 5.80
C LEU A 23 5.71 2.78 5.32
N ARG A 24 6.77 1.96 5.23
CA ARG A 24 6.65 0.53 4.92
C ARG A 24 5.89 -0.24 5.99
N PHE A 25 6.16 0.05 7.26
CA PHE A 25 5.41 -0.52 8.37
C PHE A 25 3.94 -0.13 8.30
N LEU A 26 3.67 1.18 8.22
CA LEU A 26 2.32 1.74 8.18
C LEU A 26 1.52 1.20 6.99
N CYS A 27 2.12 1.20 5.79
CA CYS A 27 1.50 0.68 4.58
C CYS A 27 1.02 -0.76 4.75
N ILE A 28 1.86 -1.68 5.26
CA ILE A 28 1.46 -3.08 5.36
C ILE A 28 0.38 -3.26 6.41
N TRP A 29 0.44 -2.54 7.52
CA TRP A 29 -0.63 -2.56 8.51
C TRP A 29 -1.96 -2.07 7.92
N LEU A 30 -1.95 -0.98 7.14
CA LEU A 30 -3.15 -0.46 6.48
C LEU A 30 -3.67 -1.41 5.39
N VAL A 31 -2.80 -2.09 4.61
CA VAL A 31 -3.22 -3.14 3.66
C VAL A 31 -3.98 -4.26 4.37
N MET A 32 -3.45 -4.74 5.50
CA MET A 32 -4.14 -5.75 6.32
C MET A 32 -5.49 -5.23 6.82
N PHE A 33 -5.56 -3.95 7.20
CA PHE A 33 -6.81 -3.33 7.60
C PHE A 33 -7.82 -3.26 6.46
N THR A 34 -7.40 -2.96 5.21
CA THR A 34 -8.28 -3.04 4.03
C THR A 34 -8.90 -4.44 3.90
N HIS A 35 -8.12 -5.49 4.14
CA HIS A 35 -8.55 -6.88 4.02
C HIS A 35 -9.42 -7.37 5.20
N SER A 36 -9.74 -6.50 6.16
CA SER A 36 -10.80 -6.75 7.14
C SER A 36 -12.21 -6.58 6.56
N ALA A 37 -12.34 -6.04 5.33
CA ALA A 37 -13.61 -5.87 4.62
C ALA A 37 -14.69 -5.23 5.52
N THR A 38 -15.91 -5.76 5.52
CA THR A 38 -17.01 -5.27 6.35
C THR A 38 -16.82 -5.37 7.89
N GLU A 39 -15.81 -6.12 8.37
CA GLU A 39 -15.52 -6.22 9.81
C GLU A 39 -14.69 -5.03 10.32
N GLY A 40 -14.06 -4.27 9.43
CA GLY A 40 -13.27 -3.09 9.80
C GLY A 40 -13.23 -1.99 8.75
N PHE A 41 -12.72 -2.29 7.55
CA PHE A 41 -12.57 -1.33 6.45
C PHE A 41 -13.90 -0.68 6.05
N SER A 42 -14.95 -1.47 5.81
CA SER A 42 -16.28 -1.01 5.37
C SER A 42 -17.33 -1.09 6.48
N ILE A 43 -16.92 -0.89 7.74
CA ILE A 43 -17.78 -1.13 8.91
C ILE A 43 -19.04 -0.23 8.97
N PHE A 44 -19.01 0.92 8.29
CA PHE A 44 -20.14 1.84 8.17
C PHE A 44 -21.37 1.17 7.52
N ILE A 45 -21.16 0.16 6.65
CA ILE A 45 -22.25 -0.59 5.98
C ILE A 45 -23.15 -1.28 7.00
N HIS A 46 -22.56 -1.90 8.03
CA HIS A 46 -23.30 -2.63 9.05
C HIS A 46 -23.81 -1.75 10.20
N ARG A 47 -23.45 -0.45 10.21
CA ARG A 47 -23.74 0.46 11.31
C ARG A 47 -24.27 1.82 10.82
N PRO A 48 -25.30 1.86 9.96
CA PRO A 48 -25.83 3.12 9.39
C PRO A 48 -26.38 4.07 10.47
N GLU A 49 -26.97 3.52 11.53
CA GLU A 49 -27.60 4.29 12.63
C GLU A 49 -26.60 4.73 13.72
N SER A 50 -25.31 4.45 13.56
CA SER A 50 -24.30 4.78 14.56
C SER A 50 -24.00 6.28 14.58
N LEU A 51 -23.90 6.88 15.78
CA LEU A 51 -23.37 8.25 15.94
C LEU A 51 -21.96 8.41 15.35
N PHE A 52 -21.20 7.33 15.27
CA PHE A 52 -19.86 7.30 14.68
C PHE A 52 -19.86 7.02 13.17
N TYR A 53 -21.02 6.99 12.51
CA TYR A 53 -21.12 6.71 11.08
C TYR A 53 -20.22 7.61 10.22
N PRO A 54 -20.14 8.95 10.42
CA PRO A 54 -19.24 9.80 9.64
C PRO A 54 -17.77 9.40 9.80
N PHE A 55 -17.38 8.97 11.01
CA PHE A 55 -16.04 8.48 11.27
C PHE A 55 -15.79 7.15 10.55
N TYR A 56 -16.72 6.19 10.66
CA TYR A 56 -16.61 4.90 9.97
C TYR A 56 -16.55 5.04 8.44
N LEU A 57 -17.30 6.00 7.89
CA LEU A 57 -17.27 6.31 6.46
C LEU A 57 -15.94 6.94 6.02
N ALA A 58 -15.28 7.69 6.90
CA ALA A 58 -13.98 8.30 6.61
C ALA A 58 -12.82 7.28 6.61
N VAL A 59 -12.94 6.17 7.33
CA VAL A 59 -11.89 5.14 7.50
C VAL A 59 -11.35 4.64 6.15
N PRO A 60 -12.17 4.19 5.18
CA PRO A 60 -11.70 3.74 3.87
C PRO A 60 -10.74 4.70 3.17
N PHE A 61 -11.02 6.01 3.21
CA PHE A 61 -10.25 7.04 2.49
C PHE A 61 -8.84 7.24 3.05
N TRP A 62 -8.64 6.94 4.33
CA TRP A 62 -7.32 6.97 4.96
C TRP A 62 -6.62 5.62 4.82
N VAL A 63 -7.34 4.51 4.99
CA VAL A 63 -6.78 3.16 4.87
C VAL A 63 -6.32 2.87 3.44
N LYS A 64 -7.06 3.31 2.42
CA LYS A 64 -6.69 3.13 1.01
C LYS A 64 -5.40 3.84 0.61
N THR A 65 -4.87 4.77 1.41
CA THR A 65 -3.54 5.37 1.16
C THR A 65 -2.40 4.34 1.19
N ALA A 66 -2.63 3.16 1.79
CA ALA A 66 -1.65 2.10 1.91
C ALA A 66 -0.97 1.72 0.59
N VAL A 67 -1.78 1.49 -0.44
CA VAL A 67 -1.33 1.03 -1.76
C VAL A 67 -0.57 2.12 -2.51
N PRO A 68 -1.11 3.35 -2.65
CA PRO A 68 -0.36 4.50 -3.09
C PRO A 68 1.00 4.69 -2.39
N ILE A 69 1.04 4.62 -1.05
CA ILE A 69 2.30 4.75 -0.28
C ILE A 69 3.30 3.66 -0.68
N PHE A 70 2.87 2.42 -0.88
CA PHE A 70 3.75 1.34 -1.34
C PHE A 70 4.43 1.68 -2.67
N PHE A 71 3.65 2.16 -3.65
CA PHE A 71 4.19 2.57 -4.95
C PHE A 71 5.08 3.80 -4.83
N MET A 72 4.73 4.78 -3.99
CA MET A 72 5.57 5.95 -3.74
C MET A 72 6.92 5.57 -3.13
N ILE A 73 6.95 4.69 -2.12
CA ILE A 73 8.19 4.17 -1.55
C ILE A 73 9.03 3.47 -2.62
N SER A 74 8.39 2.66 -3.47
CA SER A 74 9.07 1.98 -4.57
C SER A 74 9.69 2.98 -5.54
N GLY A 75 8.96 4.03 -5.91
CA GLY A 75 9.42 5.10 -6.79
C GLY A 75 10.62 5.84 -6.22
N ALA A 76 10.48 6.32 -4.99
CA ALA A 76 11.52 7.00 -4.23
C ALA A 76 12.83 6.19 -4.19
N LEU A 77 12.76 4.86 -4.08
CA LEU A 77 13.94 4.02 -3.90
C LEU A 77 14.55 3.46 -5.19
N LEU A 78 13.75 3.29 -6.25
CA LEU A 78 14.15 2.56 -7.45
C LEU A 78 14.46 3.45 -8.65
N LEU A 79 13.77 4.58 -8.78
CA LEU A 79 13.80 5.42 -9.97
C LEU A 79 15.07 6.26 -10.10
N GLY A 80 15.68 6.68 -8.98
CA GLY A 80 16.94 7.43 -9.00
C GLY A 80 18.20 6.59 -9.20
N ARG A 81 18.09 5.27 -9.39
CA ARG A 81 19.25 4.38 -9.46
C ARG A 81 19.68 4.09 -10.89
N GLU A 82 20.99 4.06 -11.13
CA GLU A 82 21.56 3.46 -12.32
C GLU A 82 21.93 2.00 -12.08
N GLU A 83 21.32 1.07 -12.82
CA GLU A 83 21.78 -0.31 -12.85
C GLU A 83 21.57 -0.93 -14.24
N PRO A 84 22.43 -1.87 -14.68
CA PRO A 84 22.27 -2.54 -15.95
C PRO A 84 20.96 -3.34 -16.01
N ILE A 85 20.34 -3.40 -17.19
CA ILE A 85 19.10 -4.17 -17.42
C ILE A 85 19.27 -5.63 -16.95
N SER A 86 20.42 -6.25 -17.23
CA SER A 86 20.72 -7.61 -16.79
C SER A 86 20.64 -7.80 -15.27
N THR A 87 20.98 -6.77 -14.48
CA THR A 87 20.87 -6.82 -13.02
C THR A 87 19.42 -6.77 -12.56
N ILE A 88 18.57 -6.01 -13.25
CA ILE A 88 17.12 -5.95 -12.96
C ILE A 88 16.51 -7.34 -13.14
N PHE A 89 16.77 -7.99 -14.28
CA PHE A 89 16.25 -9.33 -14.56
C PHE A 89 16.82 -10.40 -13.63
N LYS A 90 18.15 -10.53 -13.56
CA LYS A 90 18.81 -11.62 -12.83
C LYS A 90 18.70 -11.50 -11.31
N LYS A 91 18.59 -10.29 -10.74
CA LYS A 91 18.55 -10.09 -9.29
C LYS A 91 17.18 -9.69 -8.76
N ARG A 92 16.49 -8.75 -9.41
CA ARG A 92 15.24 -8.20 -8.86
C ARG A 92 14.04 -9.02 -9.30
N ILE A 93 13.83 -9.16 -10.60
CA ILE A 93 12.72 -9.93 -11.16
C ILE A 93 12.83 -11.38 -10.70
N TRP A 94 14.01 -12.00 -10.84
CA TRP A 94 14.22 -13.37 -10.39
C TRP A 94 13.93 -13.60 -8.90
N ARG A 95 14.28 -12.64 -8.04
CA ARG A 95 13.94 -12.71 -6.61
C ARG A 95 12.42 -12.68 -6.40
N PHE A 96 11.71 -11.78 -7.07
CA PHE A 96 10.26 -11.67 -6.91
C PHE A 96 9.49 -12.83 -7.55
N LEU A 97 9.99 -13.44 -8.64
CA LEU A 97 9.43 -14.68 -9.18
C LEU A 97 9.54 -15.83 -8.16
N GLN A 98 10.68 -15.96 -7.47
CA GLN A 98 10.83 -16.92 -6.38
C GLN A 98 9.89 -16.62 -5.21
N VAL A 99 9.74 -15.34 -4.82
CA VAL A 99 8.80 -14.95 -3.76
C VAL A 99 7.38 -15.38 -4.14
N ILE A 100 6.91 -15.00 -5.33
CA ILE A 100 5.57 -15.35 -5.82
C ILE A 100 5.39 -16.87 -5.78
N PHE A 101 6.33 -17.64 -6.33
CA PHE A 101 6.22 -19.09 -6.37
C PHE A 101 6.19 -19.73 -4.97
N VAL A 102 7.17 -19.41 -4.12
CA VAL A 102 7.34 -20.03 -2.79
C VAL A 102 6.18 -19.69 -1.87
N PHE A 103 5.79 -18.42 -1.80
CA PHE A 103 4.74 -17.98 -0.88
C PHE A 103 3.33 -18.29 -1.38
N SER A 104 3.14 -18.38 -2.70
CA SER A 104 1.94 -19.00 -3.27
C SER A 104 1.86 -20.48 -2.89
N LEU A 105 2.97 -21.22 -2.99
CA LEU A 105 2.97 -22.64 -2.61
C LEU A 105 2.62 -22.83 -1.13
N ILE A 106 3.16 -21.99 -0.23
CA ILE A 106 2.82 -22.01 1.20
C ILE A 106 1.32 -21.77 1.41
N ASN A 107 0.74 -20.76 0.75
CA ASN A 107 -0.70 -20.47 0.86
C ASN A 107 -1.55 -21.58 0.25
N TYR A 108 -1.12 -22.14 -0.87
CA TYR A 108 -1.82 -23.24 -1.52
C TYR A 108 -1.91 -24.47 -0.61
N VAL A 109 -0.79 -24.86 -0.01
CA VAL A 109 -0.76 -25.96 0.96
C VAL A 109 -1.65 -25.63 2.15
N TRP A 110 -1.56 -24.41 2.70
CA TRP A 110 -2.39 -24.02 3.84
C TRP A 110 -3.90 -24.11 3.57
N PHE A 111 -4.38 -23.48 2.49
CA PHE A 111 -5.82 -23.34 2.24
C PHE A 111 -6.42 -24.48 1.39
N TYR A 112 -5.64 -25.17 0.57
CA TYR A 112 -6.15 -26.08 -0.46
C TYR A 112 -5.61 -27.52 -0.39
N HIS A 113 -4.80 -27.87 0.61
CA HIS A 113 -4.32 -29.25 0.81
C HIS A 113 -5.44 -30.30 0.96
N ASN A 114 -6.57 -29.94 1.59
CA ASN A 114 -7.66 -30.88 1.87
C ASN A 114 -8.66 -31.05 0.72
N LEU A 115 -8.39 -30.48 -0.46
CA LEU A 115 -9.24 -30.69 -1.62
C LEU A 115 -9.20 -32.18 -2.04
N PRO A 116 -10.33 -32.76 -2.46
CA PRO A 116 -10.37 -34.15 -2.93
C PRO A 116 -9.81 -34.26 -4.37
N LEU A 117 -8.52 -33.98 -4.53
CA LEU A 117 -7.81 -34.04 -5.82
C LEU A 117 -6.68 -35.07 -5.75
N THR A 118 -6.37 -35.67 -6.90
CA THR A 118 -5.14 -36.45 -7.04
C THR A 118 -3.92 -35.52 -7.02
N ILE A 119 -2.72 -36.06 -6.79
CA ILE A 119 -1.47 -35.26 -6.80
C ILE A 119 -1.32 -34.47 -8.12
N PRO A 120 -1.52 -35.06 -9.33
CA PRO A 120 -1.51 -34.30 -10.58
C PRO A 120 -2.57 -33.19 -10.61
N GLY A 121 -3.76 -33.44 -10.04
CA GLY A 121 -4.82 -32.44 -9.91
C GLY A 121 -4.40 -31.26 -9.03
N HIS A 122 -3.72 -31.51 -7.91
CA HIS A 122 -3.18 -30.44 -7.07
C HIS A 122 -2.09 -29.63 -7.78
N ILE A 123 -1.20 -30.27 -8.54
CA ILE A 123 -0.16 -29.59 -9.30
C ILE A 123 -0.79 -28.69 -10.37
N ALA A 124 -1.72 -29.24 -11.16
CA ALA A 124 -2.42 -28.48 -12.19
C ALA A 124 -3.15 -27.26 -11.59
N LYS A 125 -3.91 -27.48 -10.52
CA LYS A 125 -4.64 -26.40 -9.83
C LYS A 125 -3.69 -25.34 -9.27
N PHE A 126 -2.57 -25.73 -8.67
CA PHE A 126 -1.56 -24.78 -8.19
C PHE A 126 -1.05 -23.88 -9.32
N PHE A 127 -0.63 -24.45 -10.46
CA PHE A 127 -0.12 -23.65 -11.58
C PHE A 127 -1.20 -22.81 -12.26
N THR A 128 -2.43 -23.34 -12.39
CA THR A 128 -3.56 -22.55 -12.85
C THR A 128 -3.77 -21.35 -11.93
N MET A 129 -3.81 -21.57 -10.61
CA MET A 129 -4.01 -20.49 -9.66
C MET A 129 -2.87 -19.47 -9.65
N LEU A 130 -1.62 -19.94 -9.74
CA LEU A 130 -0.44 -19.08 -9.82
C LEU A 130 -0.44 -18.17 -11.06
N TYR A 131 -1.02 -18.65 -12.17
CA TYR A 131 -1.09 -17.92 -13.43
C TYR A 131 -2.33 -17.03 -13.55
N SER A 132 -3.51 -17.53 -13.16
CA SER A 132 -4.80 -16.91 -13.46
C SER A 132 -5.49 -16.26 -12.28
N SER A 133 -5.04 -16.50 -11.04
CA SER A 133 -5.72 -16.02 -9.84
C SER A 133 -4.77 -15.34 -8.85
N GLN A 134 -5.35 -14.59 -7.92
CA GLN A 134 -4.63 -14.08 -6.76
C GLN A 134 -4.78 -15.10 -5.64
N MET A 135 -3.77 -15.97 -5.46
CA MET A 135 -3.79 -17.00 -4.39
C MET A 135 -4.00 -16.42 -3.00
N ALA A 136 -3.50 -15.21 -2.78
CA ALA A 136 -3.79 -14.42 -1.61
C ALA A 136 -4.15 -13.00 -2.05
N THR A 137 -5.05 -12.33 -1.32
CA THR A 137 -5.54 -11.00 -1.72
C THR A 137 -4.39 -10.00 -1.87
N ALA A 138 -3.37 -10.01 -1.01
CA ALA A 138 -2.23 -9.10 -1.14
C ALA A 138 -1.28 -9.43 -2.31
N TYR A 139 -1.39 -10.58 -2.97
CA TYR A 139 -0.35 -11.00 -3.93
C TYR A 139 -0.40 -10.26 -5.26
N TYR A 140 -1.52 -9.62 -5.60
CA TYR A 140 -1.58 -8.79 -6.80
C TYR A 140 -0.48 -7.72 -6.84
N PHE A 141 -0.06 -7.19 -5.67
CA PHE A 141 1.06 -6.25 -5.58
C PHE A 141 2.35 -6.81 -6.14
N LEU A 142 2.61 -8.11 -5.94
CA LEU A 142 3.83 -8.75 -6.43
C LEU A 142 3.85 -8.80 -7.95
N TYR A 143 2.70 -9.11 -8.57
CA TYR A 143 2.57 -9.15 -10.03
C TYR A 143 2.69 -7.76 -10.65
N ILE A 144 2.00 -6.76 -10.06
CA ILE A 144 2.14 -5.36 -10.50
C ILE A 144 3.60 -4.93 -10.36
N TYR A 145 4.25 -5.23 -9.23
CA TYR A 145 5.64 -4.87 -8.98
C TYR A 145 6.62 -5.52 -9.98
N ILE A 146 6.39 -6.75 -10.44
CA ILE A 146 7.13 -7.35 -11.56
C ILE A 146 6.98 -6.49 -12.83
N GLY A 147 5.76 -6.05 -13.15
CA GLY A 147 5.50 -5.11 -14.26
C GLY A 147 6.32 -3.82 -14.14
N PHE A 148 6.36 -3.23 -12.94
CA PHE A 148 7.21 -2.06 -12.66
C PHE A 148 8.69 -2.33 -12.84
N LEU A 149 9.19 -3.49 -12.40
CA LEU A 149 10.58 -3.87 -12.58
C LEU A 149 10.94 -4.07 -14.06
N LEU A 150 10.04 -4.65 -14.86
CA LEU A 150 10.24 -4.82 -16.31
C LEU A 150 10.34 -3.46 -17.01
N MET A 151 9.47 -2.52 -16.63
CA MET A 151 9.43 -1.16 -17.18
C MET A 151 10.48 -0.21 -16.57
N LEU A 152 11.20 -0.65 -15.54
CA LEU A 152 12.12 0.18 -14.77
C LEU A 152 13.19 0.92 -15.61
N PRO A 153 13.80 0.33 -16.66
CA PRO A 153 14.73 1.07 -17.52
C PRO A 153 14.10 2.29 -18.20
N ILE A 154 12.84 2.16 -18.62
CA ILE A 154 12.08 3.24 -19.28
C ILE A 154 11.71 4.29 -18.24
N TRP A 155 11.17 3.88 -17.10
CA TRP A 155 10.79 4.81 -16.04
C TRP A 155 11.95 5.67 -15.56
N ARG A 156 13.16 5.08 -15.46
CA ARG A 156 14.37 5.81 -15.10
C ARG A 156 14.78 6.88 -16.10
N LYS A 157 14.61 6.61 -17.40
CA LYS A 157 14.86 7.61 -18.43
C LYS A 157 13.82 8.72 -18.39
N LEU A 158 12.55 8.37 -18.15
CA LEU A 158 11.46 9.32 -18.03
C LEU A 158 11.71 10.31 -16.87
N VAL A 159 11.91 9.83 -15.64
CA VAL A 159 12.02 10.72 -14.46
C VAL A 159 13.22 11.65 -14.50
N LYS A 160 14.27 11.30 -15.24
CA LYS A 160 15.45 12.16 -15.45
C LYS A 160 15.19 13.29 -16.43
N ALA A 161 14.30 13.08 -17.38
CA ALA A 161 13.93 14.08 -18.37
C ALA A 161 12.77 14.97 -17.89
N MET A 162 11.97 14.50 -16.93
CA MET A 162 10.85 15.27 -16.38
C MET A 162 11.33 16.45 -15.54
N THR A 163 10.86 17.65 -15.87
CA THR A 163 10.95 18.84 -15.04
C THR A 163 9.87 18.83 -13.95
N GLU A 164 10.01 19.71 -12.95
CA GLU A 164 9.00 19.87 -11.90
C GLU A 164 7.60 20.18 -12.46
N ASP A 165 7.52 21.03 -13.48
CA ASP A 165 6.26 21.41 -14.13
C ASP A 165 5.48 20.21 -14.69
N LEU A 166 6.19 19.20 -15.22
CA LEU A 166 5.55 17.98 -15.75
C LEU A 166 4.97 17.12 -14.63
N TYR A 167 5.58 17.09 -13.45
CA TYR A 167 4.99 16.44 -12.27
C TYR A 167 3.74 17.18 -11.80
N LEU A 168 3.78 18.51 -11.73
CA LEU A 168 2.63 19.34 -11.35
C LEU A 168 1.48 19.20 -12.37
N TYR A 169 1.79 19.16 -13.67
CA TYR A 169 0.82 18.88 -14.72
C TYR A 169 0.15 17.52 -14.51
N LEU A 170 0.93 16.48 -14.22
CA LEU A 170 0.39 15.14 -13.96
C LEU A 170 -0.50 15.08 -12.71
N ILE A 171 -0.12 15.81 -11.65
CA ILE A 171 -0.96 16.00 -10.45
C ILE A 171 -2.28 16.68 -10.83
N GLY A 172 -2.23 17.74 -11.63
CA GLY A 172 -3.41 18.44 -12.13
C GLY A 172 -4.36 17.51 -12.90
N LEU A 173 -3.81 16.67 -13.78
CA LEU A 173 -4.59 15.66 -14.50
C LEU A 173 -5.24 14.65 -13.55
N ASN A 174 -4.50 14.13 -12.57
CA ASN A 174 -5.06 13.20 -11.58
C ASN A 174 -6.19 13.84 -10.78
N LEU A 175 -5.98 15.03 -10.21
CA LEU A 175 -6.99 15.73 -9.41
C LEU A 175 -8.24 16.06 -10.23
N PHE A 176 -8.09 16.42 -11.50
CA PHE A 176 -9.22 16.71 -12.36
C PHE A 176 -9.97 15.44 -12.79
N PHE A 177 -9.29 14.47 -13.42
CA PHE A 177 -9.94 13.31 -14.03
C PHE A 177 -10.33 12.21 -13.02
N VAL A 178 -9.60 12.06 -11.93
CA VAL A 178 -9.88 11.05 -10.88
C VAL A 178 -10.61 11.70 -9.70
N GLY A 179 -10.26 12.93 -9.34
CA GLY A 179 -10.93 13.68 -8.28
C GLY A 179 -12.26 14.30 -8.73
N CYS A 180 -12.22 15.31 -9.60
CA CYS A 180 -13.38 16.14 -9.92
C CYS A 180 -14.40 15.48 -10.85
N VAL A 181 -13.95 14.84 -11.93
CA VAL A 181 -14.85 14.32 -12.97
C VAL A 181 -15.87 13.29 -12.44
N PRO A 182 -15.50 12.27 -11.64
CA PRO A 182 -16.48 11.32 -11.11
C PRO A 182 -17.56 12.00 -10.26
N VAL A 183 -17.16 13.01 -9.47
CA VAL A 183 -18.06 13.80 -8.63
C VAL A 183 -19.04 14.60 -9.50
N ILE A 184 -18.53 15.39 -10.44
CA ILE A 184 -19.34 16.23 -11.34
C ILE A 184 -20.29 15.35 -12.17
N SER A 185 -19.78 14.27 -12.76
CA SER A 185 -20.57 13.34 -13.56
C SER A 185 -21.73 12.75 -12.76
N PHE A 186 -21.48 12.31 -11.52
CA PHE A 186 -22.53 11.74 -10.69
C PHE A 186 -23.55 12.79 -10.24
N LEU A 187 -23.12 14.03 -9.95
CA LEU A 187 -24.06 15.11 -9.59
C LEU A 187 -25.02 15.47 -10.72
N ILE A 188 -24.52 15.47 -11.97
CA ILE A 188 -25.34 15.79 -13.15
C ILE A 188 -26.25 14.61 -13.53
N PHE A 189 -25.68 13.40 -13.62
CA PHE A 189 -26.36 12.27 -14.26
C PHE A 189 -26.89 11.23 -13.27
N LYS A 190 -26.51 11.29 -12.00
CA LYS A 190 -26.92 10.33 -10.93
C LYS A 190 -26.71 8.87 -11.32
N GLY A 191 -25.63 8.59 -12.06
CA GLY A 191 -25.28 7.25 -12.55
C GLY A 191 -25.94 6.85 -13.88
N SER A 192 -26.83 7.66 -14.47
CA SER A 192 -27.43 7.36 -15.78
C SER A 192 -26.45 7.52 -16.95
N ALA A 193 -25.40 8.33 -16.76
CA ALA A 193 -24.34 8.53 -17.73
C ALA A 193 -23.02 8.84 -17.01
N GLU A 194 -21.92 8.42 -17.64
CA GLU A 194 -20.57 8.66 -17.17
C GLU A 194 -19.69 9.15 -18.32
N MET A 195 -18.68 9.95 -17.99
CA MET A 195 -17.66 10.30 -18.98
C MET A 195 -17.05 9.01 -19.53
N ASN A 196 -16.87 8.96 -20.84
CA ASN A 196 -16.19 7.84 -21.48
C ASN A 196 -14.79 7.67 -20.86
N TYR A 197 -14.59 6.53 -20.20
CA TYR A 197 -13.39 6.24 -19.43
C TYR A 197 -12.11 6.37 -20.28
N PHE A 198 -12.16 6.09 -21.59
CA PHE A 198 -11.02 6.21 -22.50
C PHE A 198 -10.47 7.64 -22.64
N VAL A 199 -11.22 8.66 -22.24
CA VAL A 199 -10.76 10.06 -22.23
C VAL A 199 -9.87 10.35 -21.02
N ASN A 200 -9.90 9.51 -19.96
CA ASN A 200 -9.08 9.71 -18.77
C ASN A 200 -7.59 9.47 -19.08
N PRO A 201 -6.71 10.49 -19.04
CA PRO A 201 -5.29 10.33 -19.37
C PRO A 201 -4.55 9.37 -18.43
N LEU A 202 -5.08 9.12 -17.22
CA LEU A 202 -4.47 8.19 -16.28
C LEU A 202 -4.58 6.74 -16.73
N LEU A 203 -5.47 6.41 -17.68
CA LEU A 203 -5.44 5.12 -18.37
C LEU A 203 -4.11 4.86 -19.07
N ALA A 204 -3.50 5.91 -19.64
CA ALA A 204 -2.26 5.77 -20.42
C ALA A 204 -1.07 5.38 -19.54
N ILE A 205 -1.07 5.77 -18.26
CA ILE A 205 0.02 5.47 -17.33
C ILE A 205 -0.38 4.43 -16.26
N SER A 206 -1.66 4.16 -16.07
CA SER A 206 -2.26 3.49 -14.90
C SER A 206 -2.05 4.23 -13.57
N GLU A 207 -2.97 4.03 -12.64
CA GLU A 207 -2.93 4.66 -11.32
C GLU A 207 -1.68 4.28 -10.49
N PRO A 208 -1.24 3.00 -10.42
CA PRO A 208 0.00 2.65 -9.73
C PRO A 208 1.23 3.45 -10.22
N SER A 209 1.32 3.74 -11.52
CA SER A 209 2.47 4.44 -12.08
C SER A 209 2.47 5.90 -11.70
N PHE A 210 1.30 6.52 -11.58
CA PHE A 210 1.17 7.86 -11.05
C PHE A 210 1.82 7.95 -9.67
N TYR A 211 1.44 7.08 -8.73
CA TYR A 211 2.02 7.06 -7.38
C TYR A 211 3.51 6.70 -7.37
N PHE A 212 3.96 5.81 -8.26
CA PHE A 212 5.38 5.51 -8.44
C PHE A 212 6.19 6.75 -8.83
N LEU A 213 5.68 7.56 -9.77
CA LEU A 213 6.31 8.83 -10.15
C LEU A 213 6.25 9.87 -9.02
N MET A 214 5.10 10.00 -8.34
CA MET A 214 4.92 10.94 -7.24
C MET A 214 5.86 10.66 -6.06
N GLY A 215 6.14 9.39 -5.77
CA GLY A 215 7.11 9.03 -4.74
C GLY A 215 8.53 9.49 -5.07
N TYR A 216 8.93 9.40 -6.34
CA TYR A 216 10.22 9.95 -6.77
C TYR A 216 10.23 11.48 -6.70
N TRP A 217 9.14 12.13 -7.14
CA TRP A 217 9.00 13.58 -7.06
C TRP A 217 9.13 14.10 -5.63
N ILE A 218 8.36 13.56 -4.67
CA ILE A 218 8.39 14.02 -3.27
C ILE A 218 9.75 13.78 -2.61
N GLU A 219 10.45 12.70 -2.95
CA GLU A 219 11.72 12.35 -2.31
C GLU A 219 12.92 13.10 -2.91
N HIS A 220 12.95 13.32 -4.23
CA HIS A 220 14.15 13.78 -4.95
C HIS A 220 14.01 15.10 -5.69
N VAL A 221 12.79 15.54 -6.00
CA VAL A 221 12.53 16.75 -6.81
C VAL A 221 11.94 17.87 -5.94
N LEU A 222 11.00 17.54 -5.05
CA LEU A 222 10.34 18.50 -4.17
C LEU A 222 11.36 19.11 -3.19
N PRO A 223 11.56 20.43 -3.20
CA PRO A 223 12.52 21.10 -2.33
C PRO A 223 12.17 20.92 -0.84
N ASP A 224 13.20 20.67 -0.02
CA ASP A 224 13.04 20.55 1.44
C ASP A 224 12.47 21.82 2.08
N THR A 225 12.71 22.98 1.47
CA THR A 225 12.15 24.28 1.88
C THR A 225 10.63 24.34 1.73
N TRP A 226 10.02 23.49 0.91
CA TRP A 226 8.57 23.39 0.78
C TRP A 226 7.95 22.67 1.99
N LEU A 227 8.66 21.74 2.62
CA LEU A 227 8.20 20.95 3.78
C LEU A 227 8.20 21.79 5.05
N THR A 228 7.26 22.73 5.14
CA THR A 228 7.03 23.58 6.31
C THR A 228 5.72 23.21 6.99
N LYS A 229 5.60 23.52 8.31
CA LYS A 229 4.35 23.34 9.06
C LYS A 229 3.15 23.99 8.36
N ARG A 230 3.34 25.17 7.78
CA ARG A 230 2.29 25.94 7.08
C ARG A 230 1.82 25.23 5.81
N ASN A 231 2.74 24.74 4.99
CA ASN A 231 2.39 24.04 3.75
C ASN A 231 1.76 22.66 4.04
N LEU A 232 2.27 21.94 5.04
CA LEU A 232 1.66 20.69 5.48
C LEU A 232 0.27 20.88 6.07
N ALA A 233 0.03 21.94 6.85
CA ALA A 233 -1.30 22.27 7.34
C ALA A 233 -2.27 22.57 6.19
N ARG A 234 -1.83 23.31 5.16
CA ARG A 234 -2.62 23.55 3.94
C ARG A 234 -2.92 22.25 3.19
N LEU A 235 -1.90 21.41 2.96
CA LEU A 235 -2.07 20.12 2.29
C LEU A 235 -3.01 19.20 3.07
N GLY A 236 -2.88 19.15 4.40
CA GLY A 236 -3.76 18.39 5.28
C GLY A 236 -5.20 18.91 5.25
N LEU A 237 -5.41 20.24 5.25
CA LEU A 237 -6.74 20.83 5.10
C LEU A 237 -7.37 20.46 3.75
N ILE A 238 -6.61 20.56 2.66
CA ILE A 238 -7.06 20.19 1.31
C ILE A 238 -7.38 18.69 1.24
N ALA A 239 -6.57 17.84 1.87
CA ALA A 239 -6.81 16.39 1.97
C ALA A 239 -8.09 16.06 2.76
N ILE A 240 -8.33 16.76 3.88
CA ILE A 240 -9.57 16.62 4.66
C ILE A 240 -10.79 17.06 3.84
N ILE A 241 -10.70 18.19 3.13
CA ILE A 241 -11.79 18.66 2.25
C ILE A 241 -12.06 17.64 1.14
N GLY A 242 -11.01 17.13 0.48
CA GLY A 242 -11.15 16.09 -0.54
C GLY A 242 -11.81 14.82 0.00
N THR A 243 -11.41 14.38 1.19
CA THR A 243 -12.03 13.23 1.89
C THR A 243 -13.49 13.49 2.25
N ALA A 244 -13.82 14.69 2.70
CA ALA A 244 -15.19 15.07 3.02
C ALA A 244 -16.09 15.07 1.77
N ILE A 245 -15.59 15.59 0.64
CA ILE A 245 -16.30 15.54 -0.64
C ILE A 245 -16.51 14.09 -1.08
N ALA A 246 -15.44 13.29 -1.09
CA ALA A 246 -15.52 11.90 -1.52
C ALA A 246 -16.44 11.06 -0.61
N GLY A 247 -16.34 11.22 0.71
CA GLY A 247 -17.22 10.58 1.68
C GLY A 247 -18.68 11.00 1.53
N PHE A 248 -18.95 12.30 1.35
CA PHE A 248 -20.30 12.79 1.07
C PHE A 248 -20.86 12.16 -0.22
N MET A 249 -20.06 12.10 -1.29
CA MET A 249 -20.48 11.51 -2.56
C MET A 249 -20.72 10.00 -2.44
N THR A 250 -19.90 9.28 -1.68
CA THR A 250 -20.14 7.87 -1.35
C THR A 250 -21.48 7.70 -0.64
N TYR A 251 -21.75 8.48 0.41
CA TYR A 251 -23.03 8.44 1.12
C TYR A 251 -24.21 8.76 0.20
N TYR A 252 -24.11 9.85 -0.57
CA TYR A 252 -25.16 10.28 -1.50
C TYR A 252 -25.44 9.24 -2.59
N HIS A 253 -24.41 8.58 -3.12
CA HIS A 253 -24.57 7.47 -4.05
C HIS A 253 -25.32 6.29 -3.43
N GLY A 254 -24.99 5.93 -2.18
CA GLY A 254 -25.74 4.92 -1.43
C GLY A 254 -27.23 5.26 -1.26
N VAL A 255 -27.55 6.53 -1.00
CA VAL A 255 -28.94 7.00 -0.93
C VAL A 255 -29.63 6.87 -2.30
N CYS A 256 -28.99 7.30 -3.38
CA CYS A 256 -29.54 7.18 -4.74
C CYS A 256 -29.74 5.73 -5.18
N ALA A 257 -28.88 4.81 -4.72
CA ALA A 257 -28.94 3.39 -5.05
C ALA A 257 -29.92 2.60 -4.17
N GLY A 258 -30.57 3.24 -3.18
CA GLY A 258 -31.52 2.58 -2.28
C GLY A 258 -30.87 1.77 -1.15
N GLY A 259 -29.58 1.93 -0.92
CA GLY A 259 -28.84 1.21 0.12
C GLY A 259 -27.33 1.25 -0.10
N MET A 260 -26.58 1.01 0.98
CA MET A 260 -25.11 0.96 0.94
C MET A 260 -24.63 -0.49 0.86
N THR A 261 -23.77 -0.78 -0.12
CA THR A 261 -23.04 -2.05 -0.24
C THR A 261 -21.55 -1.75 -0.51
N GLU A 262 -20.68 -2.75 -0.40
CA GLU A 262 -19.26 -2.57 -0.70
C GLU A 262 -19.06 -2.07 -2.14
N ALA A 263 -19.69 -2.73 -3.12
CA ALA A 263 -19.59 -2.34 -4.53
C ALA A 263 -20.06 -0.89 -4.80
N ILE A 264 -21.13 -0.45 -4.12
CA ILE A 264 -21.63 0.93 -4.24
C ILE A 264 -20.67 1.93 -3.61
N SER A 265 -20.06 1.55 -2.49
CA SER A 265 -19.19 2.44 -1.72
C SER A 265 -17.87 2.77 -2.41
N GLU A 266 -17.37 1.85 -3.25
CA GLU A 266 -16.05 1.94 -3.86
C GLU A 266 -15.88 3.05 -4.88
N ARG A 267 -16.98 3.50 -5.50
CA ARG A 267 -16.98 4.42 -6.65
C ARG A 267 -16.17 5.70 -6.44
N PHE A 268 -16.19 6.28 -5.24
CA PHE A 268 -15.52 7.56 -4.95
C PHE A 268 -14.28 7.41 -4.06
N TYR A 269 -13.89 6.20 -3.70
CA TYR A 269 -12.75 5.99 -2.81
C TYR A 269 -11.43 6.54 -3.35
N ASP A 270 -11.27 6.55 -4.68
CA ASP A 270 -10.04 7.02 -5.31
C ASP A 270 -10.10 8.53 -5.62
N SER A 271 -11.30 9.14 -5.53
CA SER A 271 -11.46 10.58 -5.67
C SER A 271 -10.67 11.31 -4.59
N PHE A 272 -9.72 12.13 -5.02
CA PHE A 272 -8.83 12.91 -4.15
C PHE A 272 -7.90 12.09 -3.25
N LEU A 273 -7.78 10.77 -3.45
CA LEU A 273 -6.93 9.88 -2.66
C LEU A 273 -5.44 10.29 -2.69
N PHE A 274 -4.99 10.89 -3.80
CA PHE A 274 -3.65 11.44 -3.90
C PHE A 274 -3.35 12.49 -2.83
N LEU A 275 -4.31 13.33 -2.45
CA LEU A 275 -4.10 14.38 -1.44
C LEU A 275 -3.81 13.78 -0.06
N ASN A 276 -4.60 12.77 0.35
CA ASN A 276 -4.36 12.02 1.59
C ASN A 276 -2.99 11.35 1.58
N THR A 277 -2.66 10.70 0.46
CA THR A 277 -1.40 9.97 0.30
C THR A 277 -0.20 10.92 0.35
N ALA A 278 -0.24 12.01 -0.41
CA ALA A 278 0.81 13.02 -0.44
C ALA A 278 0.98 13.67 0.94
N PHE A 279 -0.13 13.95 1.65
CA PHE A 279 -0.10 14.46 3.01
C PHE A 279 0.64 13.51 3.96
N VAL A 280 0.27 12.22 3.98
CA VAL A 280 0.92 11.22 4.85
C VAL A 280 2.41 11.10 4.54
N PHE A 281 2.78 11.05 3.25
CA PHE A 281 4.18 10.93 2.84
C PHE A 281 4.99 12.17 3.23
N CYS A 282 4.51 13.37 2.87
CA CYS A 282 5.19 14.64 3.17
C CYS A 282 5.28 14.91 4.67
N LEU A 283 4.20 14.64 5.43
CA LEU A 283 4.17 14.79 6.88
C LEU A 283 5.21 13.89 7.54
N THR A 284 5.28 12.64 7.11
CA THR A 284 6.27 11.69 7.62
C THR A 284 7.69 12.15 7.29
N ARG A 285 7.97 12.49 6.03
CA ARG A 285 9.29 13.00 5.60
C ARG A 285 9.71 14.21 6.45
N TRP A 286 8.83 15.20 6.59
CA TRP A 286 9.05 16.39 7.42
C TRP A 286 9.30 16.04 8.90
N TYR A 287 8.51 15.16 9.49
CA TYR A 287 8.64 14.77 10.90
C TYR A 287 10.03 14.19 11.19
N PHE A 288 10.50 13.23 10.37
CA PHE A 288 11.80 12.60 10.55
C PHE A 288 12.99 13.48 10.15
N MET A 289 12.79 14.51 9.34
CA MET A 289 13.82 15.52 9.04
C MET A 289 14.00 16.52 10.18
N THR A 290 12.92 16.84 10.90
CA THR A 290 12.92 17.92 11.91
C THR A 290 13.10 17.41 13.34
N HIS A 291 12.70 16.16 13.63
CA HIS A 291 12.75 15.59 14.97
C HIS A 291 13.86 14.56 15.09
N HIS A 292 14.68 14.71 16.14
CA HIS A 292 15.68 13.71 16.48
C HIS A 292 15.01 12.46 17.08
N ILE A 293 15.19 11.31 16.45
CA ILE A 293 14.68 10.03 16.94
C ILE A 293 15.79 9.30 17.69
N SER A 294 15.52 8.90 18.94
CA SER A 294 16.46 8.10 19.73
C SER A 294 16.91 6.83 18.99
N ASP A 295 18.13 6.37 19.25
CA ASP A 295 18.67 5.17 18.60
C ASP A 295 17.81 3.91 18.84
N ALA A 296 17.18 3.81 20.01
CA ALA A 296 16.29 2.70 20.33
C ALA A 296 15.08 2.65 19.38
N TRP A 297 14.42 3.78 19.17
CA TRP A 297 13.28 3.87 18.25
C TRP A 297 13.70 3.76 16.78
N SER A 298 14.84 4.34 16.42
CA SER A 298 15.44 4.18 15.08
C SER A 298 15.66 2.70 14.74
N ARG A 299 16.24 1.92 15.65
CA ARG A 299 16.41 0.46 15.49
C ARG A 299 15.09 -0.28 15.35
N ARG A 300 14.07 0.07 16.16
CA ARG A 300 12.73 -0.55 16.07
C ARG A 300 12.07 -0.28 14.72
N LEU A 301 12.13 0.95 14.22
CA LEU A 301 11.56 1.30 12.91
C LEU A 301 12.28 0.59 11.78
N VAL A 302 13.61 0.53 11.81
CA VAL A 302 14.42 -0.22 10.83
C VAL A 302 14.09 -1.72 10.86
N PHE A 303 13.81 -2.28 12.04
CA PHE A 303 13.36 -3.65 12.20
C PHE A 303 11.97 -3.86 11.59
N LEU A 304 10.98 -3.04 11.97
CA LEU A 304 9.61 -3.13 11.47
C LEU A 304 9.56 -2.94 9.95
N GLY A 305 10.17 -1.88 9.42
CA GLY A 305 10.25 -1.64 7.98
C GLY A 305 11.02 -2.72 7.21
N GLY A 306 11.99 -3.39 7.85
CA GLY A 306 12.73 -4.52 7.30
C GLY A 306 12.00 -5.87 7.35
N ILE A 307 10.91 -5.97 8.13
CA ILE A 307 10.10 -7.17 8.26
C ILE A 307 8.75 -7.06 7.52
N SER A 308 8.26 -5.84 7.27
CA SER A 308 6.99 -5.56 6.58
C SER A 308 6.74 -6.38 5.33
N PHE A 309 7.75 -6.58 4.48
CA PHE A 309 7.58 -7.36 3.25
C PHE A 309 7.20 -8.82 3.53
N GLY A 310 7.82 -9.45 4.54
CA GLY A 310 7.44 -10.81 4.93
C GLY A 310 6.10 -10.86 5.64
N VAL A 311 5.76 -9.84 6.44
CA VAL A 311 4.44 -9.73 7.08
C VAL A 311 3.34 -9.71 6.02
N MET A 312 3.52 -8.92 4.95
CA MET A 312 2.59 -8.87 3.83
C MET A 312 2.40 -10.25 3.18
N LEU A 313 3.48 -11.04 3.05
CA LEU A 313 3.40 -12.38 2.44
C LEU A 313 2.64 -13.40 3.31
N PHE A 314 2.57 -13.18 4.62
CA PHE A 314 1.83 -14.04 5.55
C PHE A 314 0.48 -13.47 5.96
N GLU A 315 0.10 -12.29 5.45
CA GLU A 315 -1.03 -11.53 6.00
C GLU A 315 -2.33 -12.35 6.02
N GLU A 316 -2.65 -13.05 4.92
CA GLU A 316 -3.90 -13.80 4.81
C GLU A 316 -3.96 -14.97 5.80
N ILE A 317 -2.86 -15.70 5.95
CA ILE A 317 -2.72 -16.78 6.94
C ILE A 317 -2.87 -16.22 8.35
N THR A 318 -2.17 -15.13 8.67
CA THR A 318 -2.20 -14.54 10.02
C THR A 318 -3.54 -13.95 10.37
N ARG A 319 -4.23 -13.32 9.41
CA ARG A 319 -5.57 -12.77 9.55
C ARG A 319 -6.58 -13.88 9.76
N ASN A 320 -6.50 -14.97 8.98
CA ASN A 320 -7.34 -16.15 9.16
C ASN A 320 -7.16 -16.81 10.54
N LEU A 321 -5.91 -17.01 10.98
CA LEU A 321 -5.61 -17.60 12.30
C LEU A 321 -6.12 -16.75 13.47
N THR A 322 -6.01 -15.43 13.35
CA THR A 322 -6.38 -14.50 14.44
C THR A 322 -7.85 -14.08 14.40
N HIS A 323 -8.59 -14.37 13.32
CA HIS A 323 -10.02 -14.05 13.20
C HIS A 323 -10.87 -14.68 14.32
N ILE A 324 -10.43 -15.83 14.84
CA ILE A 324 -11.07 -16.48 15.99
C ILE A 324 -11.10 -15.55 17.23
N ILE A 325 -10.08 -14.70 17.41
CA ILE A 325 -10.02 -13.75 18.52
C ILE A 325 -11.06 -12.65 18.32
N LEU A 326 -11.23 -12.14 17.10
CA LEU A 326 -12.28 -11.18 16.78
C LEU A 326 -13.67 -11.78 17.05
N SER A 327 -13.95 -12.91 16.43
CA SER A 327 -15.29 -13.53 16.44
C SER A 327 -15.70 -14.11 17.79
N ARG A 328 -14.78 -14.70 18.57
CA ARG A 328 -15.11 -15.36 19.83
C ARG A 328 -14.81 -14.57 21.10
N VAL A 329 -13.99 -13.51 21.02
CA VAL A 329 -13.58 -12.73 22.19
C VAL A 329 -13.99 -11.27 22.05
N LEU A 330 -13.47 -10.56 21.05
CA LEU A 330 -13.65 -9.11 20.97
C LEU A 330 -15.13 -8.73 20.74
N LEU A 331 -15.79 -9.34 19.75
CA LEU A 331 -17.20 -9.06 19.46
C LEU A 331 -18.15 -9.50 20.58
N VAL A 332 -17.74 -10.45 21.43
CA VAL A 332 -18.56 -10.97 22.55
C VAL A 332 -18.43 -10.09 23.80
N TYR A 333 -17.21 -9.66 24.15
CA TYR A 333 -16.94 -8.96 25.41
C TYR A 333 -16.75 -7.44 25.27
N LEU A 334 -16.45 -6.92 24.08
CA LEU A 334 -16.14 -5.51 23.81
C LEU A 334 -17.07 -4.85 22.77
N TYR A 335 -18.31 -5.33 22.66
CA TYR A 335 -19.33 -4.94 21.65
C TYR A 335 -19.57 -3.43 21.42
N ARG A 336 -19.10 -2.55 22.32
CA ARG A 336 -19.41 -1.11 22.29
C ARG A 336 -18.73 -0.36 21.14
N PHE A 337 -17.57 -0.81 20.64
CA PHE A 337 -16.84 -0.11 19.57
C PHE A 337 -16.16 -1.05 18.56
N PRO A 338 -16.92 -1.53 17.56
CA PRO A 338 -16.45 -2.48 16.54
C PRO A 338 -15.19 -2.04 15.77
N PHE A 339 -14.98 -0.73 15.61
CA PHE A 339 -13.76 -0.21 14.98
C PHE A 339 -12.50 -0.54 15.81
N PHE A 340 -12.55 -0.42 17.14
CA PHE A 340 -11.42 -0.79 17.98
C PHE A 340 -11.18 -2.29 17.98
N ASP A 341 -12.25 -3.10 17.89
CA ASP A 341 -12.12 -4.55 17.75
C ASP A 341 -11.37 -4.92 16.47
N ALA A 342 -11.69 -4.29 15.34
CA ALA A 342 -10.97 -4.45 14.09
C ALA A 342 -9.50 -4.01 14.19
N VAL A 343 -9.23 -2.87 14.83
CA VAL A 343 -7.85 -2.37 15.05
C VAL A 343 -7.04 -3.36 15.89
N ILE A 344 -7.62 -3.89 16.97
CA ILE A 344 -6.97 -4.87 17.83
C ILE A 344 -6.69 -6.16 17.04
N TRP A 345 -7.69 -6.67 16.32
CA TRP A 345 -7.55 -7.88 15.51
C TRP A 345 -6.42 -7.75 14.48
N ILE A 346 -6.42 -6.69 13.68
CA ILE A 346 -5.40 -6.47 12.65
C ILE A 346 -4.01 -6.24 13.27
N THR A 347 -3.94 -5.60 14.44
CA THR A 347 -2.67 -5.46 15.16
C THR A 347 -2.14 -6.80 15.68
N LEU A 348 -3.01 -7.69 16.15
CA LEU A 348 -2.63 -9.04 16.55
C LEU A 348 -2.20 -9.89 15.34
N ALA A 349 -2.92 -9.80 14.22
CA ALA A 349 -2.55 -10.44 12.97
C ALA A 349 -1.17 -9.96 12.48
N TYR A 350 -0.93 -8.64 12.50
CA TYR A 350 0.36 -8.05 12.14
C TYR A 350 1.48 -8.55 13.07
N ALA A 351 1.24 -8.56 14.39
CA ALA A 351 2.22 -9.05 15.36
C ALA A 351 2.56 -10.53 15.15
N LEU A 352 1.56 -11.37 14.85
CA LEU A 352 1.78 -12.76 14.46
C LEU A 352 2.61 -12.86 13.17
N GLY A 353 2.30 -12.03 12.17
CA GLY A 353 3.08 -11.94 10.93
C GLY A 353 4.54 -11.53 11.17
N VAL A 354 4.80 -10.62 12.11
CA VAL A 354 6.16 -10.26 12.54
C VAL A 354 6.87 -11.48 13.13
N VAL A 355 6.21 -12.24 14.01
CA VAL A 355 6.78 -13.45 14.62
C VAL A 355 7.09 -14.53 13.57
N LEU A 356 6.13 -14.82 12.69
CA LEU A 356 6.32 -15.82 11.61
C LEU A 356 7.46 -15.41 10.67
N THR A 357 7.47 -14.15 10.25
CA THR A 357 8.52 -13.62 9.37
C THR A 357 9.89 -13.64 10.05
N TRP A 358 9.95 -13.29 11.33
CA TRP A 358 11.20 -13.32 12.09
C TRP A 358 11.72 -14.76 12.22
N GLY A 359 10.82 -15.71 12.49
CA GLY A 359 11.11 -17.14 12.54
C GLY A 359 11.66 -17.67 11.22
N ILE A 360 10.98 -17.42 10.10
CA ILE A 360 11.40 -17.95 8.80
C ILE A 360 12.71 -17.32 8.30
N LYS A 361 12.98 -16.05 8.65
CA LYS A 361 14.26 -15.37 8.34
C LYS A 361 15.47 -15.97 9.08
N LYS A 362 15.28 -16.89 10.03
CA LYS A 362 16.40 -17.69 10.58
C LYS A 362 16.95 -18.67 9.54
N ILE A 363 16.15 -19.07 8.56
CA ILE A 363 16.59 -19.92 7.46
C ILE A 363 17.36 -19.07 6.43
N PRO A 364 18.60 -19.44 6.06
CA PRO A 364 19.46 -18.61 5.19
C PRO A 364 18.85 -18.27 3.82
N TYR A 365 18.05 -19.19 3.26
CA TYR A 365 17.34 -18.97 2.00
C TYR A 365 16.35 -17.81 2.11
N PHE A 366 15.45 -17.87 3.09
CA PHE A 366 14.43 -16.84 3.32
C PHE A 366 15.03 -15.50 3.75
N LYS A 367 16.13 -15.50 4.52
CA LYS A 367 16.84 -14.26 4.86
C LYS A 367 17.33 -13.47 3.64
N LYS A 368 17.67 -14.17 2.54
CA LYS A 368 18.07 -13.54 1.28
C LYS A 368 16.84 -13.15 0.43
N LEU A 369 15.79 -13.96 0.52
CA LEU A 369 14.58 -13.81 -0.29
C LEU A 369 13.65 -12.68 0.19
N ILE A 370 13.52 -12.46 1.51
CA ILE A 370 12.57 -11.49 2.10
C ILE A 370 13.21 -10.53 3.10
#